data_AF-A0A2K3P9J8-F1
#
_entry.id   AF-A0A2K3P9J8-F1
#
_cell.length_a   1.000
_cell.length_b   1.000
_cell.length_c   1.000
_cell.angle_alpha   90.00
_cell.angle_beta   90.00
_cell.angle_gamma   90.00
#
_symmetry.space_group_name_H-M   'P 1'
#
loop_
_entity.id
_entity.type
_entity.pdbx_description
1 polymer ?
#
loop_
_entity_poly.entity_id
_entity_poly.type
_entity_poly.pdbx_seq_one_letter_code
_entity_poly.pdbx_strand_id
1 'polypeptide(L)'
;MTDFDTTFSADGGGGGQNLKECELMIQKSLKTPMVRFLREHLEKAGCPVQQNFIRAINCDQSHAGGYVPGQGIVVCGNRTQMQDEVNQVIIHELIHAFDDCRSANLNWTDCAHHACSEIRAGHLSGDCHYKRELLRGFMKLRGHEQVCHVFPF
;
A
#
# COMPACT_ATOMS: atom_id res chain seq x y z
N MET A 1 5.10 11.83 -9.60
CA MET A 1 3.78 12.43 -9.28
C MET A 1 2.95 12.46 -10.54
N THR A 2 1.92 11.63 -10.60
CA THR A 2 0.85 11.77 -11.59
C THR A 2 -0.39 12.19 -10.83
N ASP A 3 -0.98 13.29 -11.27
CA ASP A 3 -2.21 13.87 -10.73
C ASP A 3 -3.35 12.83 -10.73
N PHE A 4 -4.02 12.70 -9.59
CA PHE A 4 -5.25 11.92 -9.44
C PHE A 4 -6.40 12.72 -10.04
N ASP A 5 -6.49 12.74 -11.36
CA ASP A 5 -7.60 13.42 -12.04
C ASP A 5 -8.87 12.57 -11.97
N THR A 6 -9.93 13.22 -11.49
CA THR A 6 -11.25 12.64 -11.21
C THR A 6 -12.09 12.67 -12.48
N THR A 7 -11.91 11.70 -13.37
CA THR A 7 -12.81 11.52 -14.53
C THR A 7 -13.50 10.17 -14.48
N PHE A 8 -14.80 10.21 -14.18
CA PHE A 8 -15.74 9.09 -14.33
C PHE A 8 -15.92 8.82 -15.83
N SER A 9 -15.58 7.63 -16.31
CA SER A 9 -16.04 7.12 -17.59
C SER A 9 -16.30 5.63 -17.48
N ALA A 10 -17.54 5.26 -17.82
CA ALA A 10 -17.96 3.88 -17.92
C ALA A 10 -17.57 3.35 -19.32
N ASP A 11 -16.60 2.45 -19.40
CA ASP A 11 -16.57 1.42 -20.44
C ASP A 11 -15.76 0.20 -19.99
N GLY A 12 -16.21 -0.99 -20.40
CA GLY A 12 -15.87 -2.27 -19.80
C GLY A 12 -14.69 -3.02 -20.43
N GLY A 13 -14.23 -4.01 -19.67
CA GLY A 13 -13.53 -5.20 -20.19
C GLY A 13 -12.10 -5.41 -19.66
N GLY A 14 -11.96 -6.20 -18.59
CA GLY A 14 -10.68 -6.86 -18.26
C GLY A 14 -10.40 -7.14 -16.78
N GLY A 15 -10.78 -8.32 -16.29
CA GLY A 15 -10.02 -9.08 -15.27
C GLY A 15 -9.94 -8.54 -13.84
N GLY A 16 -10.90 -7.74 -13.40
CA GLY A 16 -10.97 -7.18 -12.05
C GLY A 16 -12.12 -7.74 -11.23
N GLN A 17 -11.97 -7.85 -9.90
CA GLN A 17 -13.12 -8.16 -9.03
C GLN A 17 -14.12 -6.99 -9.01
N ASN A 18 -15.39 -7.29 -8.72
CA ASN A 18 -16.39 -6.25 -8.53
C ASN A 18 -15.99 -5.38 -7.32
N LEU A 19 -16.18 -4.05 -7.38
CA LEU A 19 -15.89 -3.13 -6.29
C LEU A 19 -16.44 -3.60 -4.94
N LYS A 20 -17.65 -4.17 -4.95
CA LYS A 20 -18.28 -4.73 -3.74
C LYS A 20 -17.50 -5.90 -3.14
N GLU A 21 -16.90 -6.75 -3.97
CA GLU A 21 -16.05 -7.85 -3.51
C GLU A 21 -14.73 -7.32 -2.95
N CYS A 22 -14.14 -6.31 -3.61
CA CYS A 22 -12.96 -5.60 -3.12
C CYS A 22 -13.21 -4.99 -1.73
N GLU A 23 -14.34 -4.32 -1.53
CA GLU A 23 -14.74 -3.79 -0.22
C GLU A 23 -14.84 -4.89 0.84
N LEU A 24 -15.43 -6.04 0.52
CA LEU A 24 -15.49 -7.18 1.44
C LEU A 24 -14.10 -7.72 1.79
N MET A 25 -13.18 -7.75 0.81
CA MET A 25 -11.79 -8.15 1.06
C MET A 25 -11.08 -7.14 1.94
N ILE A 26 -11.25 -5.83 1.73
CA ILE A 26 -10.73 -4.77 2.59
C ILE A 26 -11.23 -4.99 4.03
N GLN A 27 -12.54 -5.22 4.22
CA GLN A 27 -13.12 -5.46 5.56
C GLN A 27 -12.53 -6.70 6.25
N LYS A 28 -12.18 -7.74 5.48
CA LYS A 28 -11.47 -8.91 6.01
C LYS A 28 -10.02 -8.56 6.37
N SER A 29 -9.32 -7.82 5.52
CA SER A 29 -7.94 -7.37 5.76
C SER A 29 -7.80 -6.55 7.04
N LEU A 30 -8.77 -5.68 7.33
CA LEU A 30 -8.81 -4.88 8.56
C LEU A 30 -8.81 -5.70 9.86
N LYS A 31 -9.16 -6.98 9.79
CA LYS A 31 -9.17 -7.91 10.94
C LYS A 31 -7.87 -8.70 11.07
N THR A 32 -6.98 -8.63 10.08
CA THR A 32 -5.70 -9.36 10.11
C THR A 32 -4.75 -8.77 11.18
N PRO A 33 -3.90 -9.59 11.83
CA PRO A 33 -3.03 -9.11 12.90
C PRO A 33 -2.12 -7.96 12.49
N MET A 34 -1.53 -8.02 11.29
CA MET A 34 -0.60 -7.00 10.80
C MET A 34 -1.29 -5.65 10.54
N VAL A 35 -2.47 -5.67 9.90
CA VAL A 35 -3.23 -4.44 9.65
C VAL A 35 -3.71 -3.82 10.96
N ARG A 36 -4.13 -4.64 11.94
CA ARG A 36 -4.48 -4.15 13.29
C ARG A 36 -3.28 -3.50 13.97
N PHE A 37 -2.13 -4.17 13.95
CA PHE A 37 -0.88 -3.66 14.51
C PHE A 37 -0.50 -2.29 13.91
N LEU A 38 -0.50 -2.16 12.58
CA LEU A 38 -0.17 -0.90 11.91
C LEU A 38 -1.15 0.23 12.26
N ARG A 39 -2.46 -0.08 12.30
CA ARG A 39 -3.49 0.90 12.69
C ARG A 39 -3.32 1.38 14.14
N GLU A 40 -3.02 0.48 15.07
CA GLU A 40 -2.74 0.84 16.47
C GLU A 40 -1.48 1.71 16.61
N HIS A 41 -0.46 1.46 15.79
CA HIS A 41 0.77 2.27 15.79
C HIS A 41 0.59 3.63 15.13
N LEU A 42 -0.20 3.72 14.07
CA LEU A 42 -0.64 4.98 13.45
C LEU A 42 -1.43 5.86 14.45
N GLU A 43 -2.35 5.24 15.19
CA GLU A 43 -3.09 5.93 16.25
C GLU A 43 -2.17 6.46 17.35
N LYS A 44 -1.22 5.65 17.83
CA LYS A 44 -0.21 6.08 18.82
C LYS A 44 0.73 7.18 18.29
N ALA A 45 0.98 7.23 17.00
CA ALA A 45 1.77 8.28 16.35
C ALA A 45 1.00 9.58 16.14
N GLY A 46 -0.31 9.61 16.44
CA GLY A 46 -1.16 10.80 16.30
C GLY A 46 -1.91 10.90 14.98
N CYS A 47 -1.86 9.86 14.12
CA CYS A 47 -2.55 9.82 12.83
C CYS A 47 -3.54 8.64 12.78
N PRO A 48 -4.66 8.70 13.53
CA PRO A 48 -5.62 7.61 13.56
C PRO A 48 -6.23 7.36 12.18
N VAL A 49 -6.32 6.08 11.81
CA VAL A 49 -6.97 5.64 10.56
C VAL A 49 -8.48 5.80 10.70
N GLN A 50 -9.03 6.84 10.07
CA GLN A 50 -10.44 7.22 10.15
C GLN A 50 -11.35 6.29 9.33
N GLN A 51 -12.66 6.46 9.50
CA GLN A 51 -13.65 5.81 8.64
C GLN A 51 -13.47 6.28 7.19
N ASN A 52 -13.54 5.36 6.24
CA ASN A 52 -13.28 5.58 4.80
C ASN A 52 -11.83 5.95 4.43
N PHE A 53 -10.87 5.83 5.36
CA PHE A 53 -9.44 6.01 5.04
C PHE A 53 -8.93 4.99 4.02
N ILE A 54 -9.57 3.82 3.91
CA ILE A 54 -9.27 2.80 2.89
C ILE A 54 -10.53 2.61 2.05
N ARG A 55 -10.41 2.78 0.72
CA ARG A 55 -11.54 2.67 -0.21
C ARG A 55 -11.20 1.86 -1.45
N ALA A 56 -12.18 1.12 -1.97
CA ALA A 56 -12.08 0.44 -3.25
C ALA A 56 -12.53 1.37 -4.39
N ILE A 57 -11.75 1.46 -5.46
CA ILE A 57 -12.15 2.14 -6.71
C ILE A 57 -11.75 1.32 -7.93
N ASN A 58 -12.29 1.68 -9.10
CA ASN A 58 -11.76 1.21 -10.37
C ASN A 58 -10.68 2.18 -10.82
N CYS A 59 -9.51 1.66 -11.14
CA CYS A 59 -8.36 2.44 -11.56
C CYS A 59 -8.04 2.19 -13.04
N ASP A 60 -7.75 3.26 -13.76
CA ASP A 60 -7.28 3.16 -15.15
C ASP A 60 -5.82 2.66 -15.21
N GLN A 61 -5.05 2.97 -14.17
CA GLN A 61 -3.64 2.61 -14.04
C GLN A 61 -3.44 1.12 -13.68
N SER A 62 -2.26 0.59 -13.97
CA SER A 62 -1.91 -0.82 -13.75
C SER A 62 -1.52 -1.21 -12.33
N HIS A 63 -1.58 -0.29 -11.37
CA HIS A 63 -1.20 -0.54 -9.98
C HIS A 63 -2.39 -1.08 -9.16
N ALA A 64 -2.10 -1.85 -8.12
CA ALA A 64 -3.12 -2.51 -7.28
C ALA A 64 -3.72 -1.58 -6.20
N GLY A 65 -3.10 -0.44 -5.94
CA GLY A 65 -3.52 0.56 -4.97
C GLY A 65 -2.48 1.67 -4.81
N GLY A 66 -2.71 2.54 -3.83
CA GLY A 66 -1.79 3.61 -3.49
C GLY A 66 -2.24 4.44 -2.28
N TYR A 67 -1.28 4.98 -1.53
CA TYR A 67 -1.47 5.98 -0.49
C TYR A 67 -1.36 7.39 -1.07
N VAL A 68 -2.30 8.26 -0.69
CA VAL A 68 -2.30 9.68 -1.03
C VAL A 68 -2.30 10.51 0.26
N PRO A 69 -1.28 11.35 0.49
CA PRO A 69 -1.21 12.21 1.67
C PRO A 69 -2.48 13.04 1.87
N GLY A 70 -3.02 13.02 3.08
CA GLY A 70 -4.26 13.71 3.46
C GLY A 70 -5.57 13.10 2.92
N GLN A 71 -5.53 12.13 1.99
CA GLN A 71 -6.73 11.47 1.46
C GLN A 71 -6.88 10.02 1.94
N GLY A 72 -5.77 9.31 2.15
CA GLY A 72 -5.76 7.92 2.60
C GLY A 72 -5.39 6.94 1.49
N ILE A 73 -5.85 5.70 1.63
CA ILE A 73 -5.47 4.54 0.83
C ILE A 73 -6.57 4.21 -0.17
N VAL A 74 -6.13 4.01 -1.41
CA VAL A 74 -6.96 3.51 -2.51
C VAL A 74 -6.54 2.08 -2.82
N VAL A 75 -7.52 1.18 -2.96
CA VAL A 75 -7.33 -0.17 -3.49
C VAL A 75 -8.04 -0.26 -4.84
N CYS A 76 -7.30 -0.63 -5.88
CA CYS A 76 -7.84 -0.75 -7.23
C CYS A 76 -8.54 -2.11 -7.38
N GLY A 77 -9.86 -2.14 -7.14
CA GLY A 77 -10.65 -3.37 -7.16
C GLY A 77 -10.59 -4.10 -8.50
N ASN A 78 -10.48 -3.35 -9.60
CA ASN A 78 -10.30 -3.92 -10.93
C ASN A 78 -8.88 -4.46 -11.22
N ARG A 79 -7.94 -4.30 -10.29
CA ARG A 79 -6.54 -4.75 -10.41
C ARG A 79 -6.16 -5.81 -9.38
N THR A 80 -7.06 -6.14 -8.46
CA THR A 80 -6.86 -7.16 -7.42
C THR A 80 -7.89 -8.28 -7.56
N GLN A 81 -7.44 -9.53 -7.48
CA GLN A 81 -8.27 -10.72 -7.62
C GLN A 81 -8.19 -11.68 -6.44
N MET A 82 -7.26 -11.50 -5.50
CA MET A 82 -7.15 -12.39 -4.34
C MET A 82 -7.13 -11.62 -3.02
N GLN A 83 -7.65 -12.25 -1.97
CA GLN A 83 -7.62 -11.69 -0.61
C GLN A 83 -6.19 -11.34 -0.16
N ASP A 84 -5.22 -12.17 -0.56
CA ASP A 84 -3.81 -11.96 -0.25
C ASP A 84 -3.19 -10.78 -1.00
N GLU A 85 -3.71 -10.38 -2.16
CA GLU A 85 -3.28 -9.17 -2.86
C GLU A 85 -3.81 -7.93 -2.13
N VAL A 86 -5.10 -7.92 -1.78
CA VAL A 86 -5.70 -6.82 -1.01
C VAL A 86 -5.05 -6.66 0.36
N ASN A 87 -4.74 -7.76 1.04
CA ASN A 87 -4.00 -7.74 2.30
C ASN A 87 -2.65 -7.03 2.14
N GLN A 88 -1.92 -7.31 1.06
CA GLN A 88 -0.57 -6.78 0.85
C GLN A 88 -0.60 -5.32 0.46
N VAL A 89 -1.51 -4.92 -0.44
CA VAL A 89 -1.75 -3.51 -0.76
C VAL A 89 -2.04 -2.73 0.52
N ILE A 90 -2.99 -3.18 1.34
CA ILE A 90 -3.34 -2.45 2.56
C ILE A 90 -2.15 -2.34 3.53
N ILE A 91 -1.36 -3.40 3.70
CA ILE A 91 -0.19 -3.36 4.59
C ILE A 91 0.87 -2.41 4.04
N HIS A 92 1.19 -2.51 2.74
CA HIS A 92 2.15 -1.64 2.04
C HIS A 92 1.76 -0.16 2.18
N GLU A 93 0.51 0.17 1.85
CA GLU A 93 0.04 1.55 1.90
C GLU A 93 -0.14 2.08 3.33
N LEU A 94 -0.40 1.22 4.33
CA LEU A 94 -0.39 1.63 5.74
C LEU A 94 1.02 1.96 6.26
N ILE A 95 2.06 1.32 5.71
CA ILE A 95 3.45 1.68 6.01
C ILE A 95 3.75 3.06 5.42
N HIS A 96 3.35 3.34 4.18
CA HIS A 96 3.45 4.70 3.61
C HIS A 96 2.71 5.75 4.45
N ALA A 97 1.50 5.44 4.91
CA ALA A 97 0.77 6.32 5.82
C ALA A 97 1.49 6.54 7.16
N PHE A 98 2.13 5.49 7.70
CA PHE A 98 2.91 5.60 8.94
C PHE A 98 4.16 6.45 8.75
N ASP A 99 4.81 6.30 7.59
CA ASP A 99 5.99 7.07 7.21
C ASP A 99 5.67 8.55 7.09
N ASP A 100 4.59 8.89 6.40
CA ASP A 100 4.07 10.27 6.28
C ASP A 100 3.72 10.86 7.64
N CYS A 101 3.07 10.07 8.50
CA CYS A 101 2.67 10.49 9.84
C CYS A 101 3.86 10.83 10.75
N ARG A 102 4.89 9.96 10.76
CA ARG A 102 6.00 10.07 11.71
C ARG A 102 7.08 11.03 11.23
N SER A 103 7.26 11.15 9.92
CA SER A 103 8.40 11.86 9.35
C SER A 103 8.12 13.34 9.14
N ALA A 104 8.75 14.19 9.96
CA ALA A 104 8.65 15.64 9.80
C ALA A 104 9.20 16.20 8.47
N ASN A 105 10.03 15.42 7.76
CA ASN A 105 10.70 15.85 6.51
C ASN A 105 10.44 14.92 5.33
N LEU A 106 9.39 14.06 5.38
CA LEU A 106 9.08 13.23 4.23
C LEU A 106 8.59 14.13 3.09
N ASN A 107 9.19 13.96 1.92
CA ASN A 107 8.80 14.71 0.74
C ASN A 107 8.55 13.73 -0.41
N TRP A 108 7.28 13.54 -0.76
CA TRP A 108 6.86 12.65 -1.84
C TRP A 108 7.27 13.13 -3.24
N THR A 109 7.77 14.38 -3.38
CA THR A 109 8.36 14.86 -4.64
C THR A 109 9.84 14.51 -4.77
N ASP A 110 10.50 14.16 -3.66
CA ASP A 110 11.91 13.77 -3.64
C ASP A 110 12.04 12.27 -3.93
N CYS A 111 12.74 11.93 -5.00
CA CYS A 111 12.90 10.55 -5.45
C CYS A 111 13.58 9.65 -4.41
N ALA A 112 14.51 10.18 -3.61
CA ALA A 112 15.19 9.39 -2.59
C ALA A 112 14.24 9.11 -1.42
N HIS A 113 13.51 10.13 -0.96
CA HIS A 113 12.52 9.96 0.11
C HIS A 113 11.42 8.95 -0.28
N HIS A 114 10.89 9.06 -1.50
CA HIS A 114 9.90 8.11 -2.01
C HIS A 114 10.51 6.70 -2.09
N ALA A 115 11.66 6.52 -2.74
CA ALA A 115 12.30 5.21 -2.87
C ALA A 115 12.58 4.54 -1.52
N CYS A 116 12.97 5.30 -0.51
CA CYS A 116 13.25 4.76 0.82
C CYS A 116 11.98 4.31 1.54
N SER A 117 10.86 5.02 1.36
CA SER A 117 9.56 4.57 1.87
C SER A 117 9.09 3.29 1.16
N GLU A 118 9.29 3.17 -0.16
CA GLU A 118 8.97 1.95 -0.93
C GLU A 118 9.81 0.74 -0.49
N ILE A 119 11.11 0.93 -0.24
CA ILE A 119 12.00 -0.14 0.25
C ILE A 119 11.50 -0.66 1.59
N ARG A 120 11.15 0.23 2.53
CA ARG A 120 10.60 -0.14 3.83
C ARG A 120 9.25 -0.83 3.69
N ALA A 121 8.37 -0.30 2.85
CA ALA A 121 7.04 -0.85 2.60
C ALA A 121 7.14 -2.28 2.04
N GLY A 122 7.93 -2.50 1.00
CA GLY A 122 8.13 -3.84 0.41
C GLY A 122 8.81 -4.85 1.34
N HIS A 123 9.69 -4.39 2.23
CA HIS A 123 10.30 -5.23 3.26
C HIS A 123 9.29 -5.66 4.34
N LEU A 124 8.56 -4.70 4.91
CA LEU A 124 7.66 -4.93 6.04
C LEU A 124 6.29 -5.47 5.64
N SER A 125 5.84 -5.25 4.39
CA SER A 125 4.59 -5.84 3.88
C SER A 125 4.69 -7.35 3.68
N GLY A 126 5.91 -7.86 3.51
CA GLY A 126 6.16 -9.24 3.13
C GLY A 126 6.10 -9.46 1.61
N ASP A 127 6.01 -8.39 0.81
CA ASP A 127 6.10 -8.50 -0.65
C ASP A 127 7.45 -9.04 -1.11
N CYS A 128 8.52 -8.73 -0.38
CA CYS A 128 9.86 -9.30 -0.59
C CYS A 128 10.14 -10.59 0.22
N HIS A 129 9.14 -11.22 0.84
CA HIS A 129 9.36 -12.43 1.63
C HIS A 129 9.86 -13.57 0.73
N TYR A 130 10.94 -14.26 1.13
CA TYR A 130 11.62 -15.33 0.35
C TYR A 130 10.66 -16.37 -0.28
N LYS A 131 9.56 -16.70 0.39
CA LYS A 131 8.52 -17.62 -0.13
C LYS A 131 7.79 -17.08 -1.38
N ARG A 132 7.52 -15.77 -1.46
CA ARG A 132 6.90 -15.11 -2.62
C ARG A 132 7.91 -14.85 -3.73
N GLU A 133 9.14 -14.47 -3.37
CA GLU A 133 10.24 -14.31 -4.34
C GLU A 133 10.67 -15.66 -4.98
N LEU A 134 10.62 -16.75 -4.21
CA LEU A 134 10.77 -18.13 -4.72
C LEU A 134 9.66 -18.50 -5.69
N LEU A 135 8.40 -18.13 -5.39
CA LEU A 135 7.25 -18.37 -6.27
C LEU A 135 7.30 -17.47 -7.53
N ARG A 136 7.94 -16.31 -7.45
CA ARG A 136 8.19 -15.37 -8.56
C ARG A 136 9.49 -15.65 -9.33
N GLY A 137 10.27 -16.67 -8.93
CA GLY A 137 11.47 -17.14 -9.64
C GLY A 137 12.75 -16.32 -9.40
N PHE A 138 12.76 -15.39 -8.45
CA PHE A 138 13.93 -14.56 -8.16
C PHE A 138 14.71 -15.09 -6.94
N MET A 139 15.90 -15.65 -7.19
CA MET A 139 16.86 -16.08 -6.16
C MET A 139 18.12 -15.21 -6.21
N LYS A 140 18.06 -13.97 -5.71
CA LYS A 140 19.26 -13.15 -5.45
C LYS A 140 19.43 -12.94 -3.95
N LEU A 141 20.35 -13.71 -3.35
CA LEU A 141 20.59 -13.78 -1.90
C LEU A 141 21.59 -12.76 -1.33
N ARG A 142 21.97 -11.70 -2.08
CA ARG A 142 22.96 -10.72 -1.58
C ARG A 142 22.64 -9.29 -2.03
N GLY A 143 22.66 -8.37 -1.06
CA GLY A 143 22.83 -6.92 -1.29
C GLY A 143 21.58 -6.03 -1.24
N HIS A 144 20.40 -6.57 -0.91
CA HIS A 144 19.25 -5.70 -0.63
C HIS A 144 19.50 -4.94 0.68
N GLU A 145 19.14 -3.65 0.74
CA GLU A 145 19.14 -2.81 1.97
C GLU A 145 20.45 -2.05 2.33
N GLN A 146 21.40 -1.85 1.40
CA GLN A 146 22.66 -1.17 1.76
C GLN A 146 22.57 0.35 1.96
N VAL A 147 21.48 1.00 1.54
CA VAL A 147 21.26 2.44 1.77
C VAL A 147 19.80 2.72 2.15
N CYS A 148 19.31 2.01 3.17
CA CYS A 148 18.18 2.44 3.99
C CYS A 148 18.56 2.22 5.46
N HIS A 149 19.76 2.65 5.85
CA HIS A 149 20.14 2.72 7.25
C HIS A 149 19.18 3.68 7.94
N VAL A 150 18.18 3.10 8.61
CA VAL A 150 17.33 3.72 9.63
C VAL A 150 17.08 5.19 9.32
N PHE A 151 16.16 5.50 8.39
CA PHE A 151 15.75 6.90 8.21
C PHE A 151 15.29 7.44 9.57
N PRO A 152 16.06 8.36 10.19
CA PRO A 152 15.66 9.03 11.39
C PRO A 152 14.87 10.25 10.93
N PHE A 153 13.62 10.02 10.57
CA PHE A 153 12.60 11.03 10.73
C PHE A 153 11.62 10.49 11.75
#